data_AF-A0A8E3B5Y4-F1
#
_entry.id   AF-A0A8E3B5Y4-F1
#
_cell.length_a   1.000
_cell.length_b   1.000
_cell.length_c   1.000
_cell.angle_alpha   90.00
_cell.angle_beta   90.00
_cell.angle_gamma   90.00
#
_symmetry.space_group_name_H-M   'P 1'
#
loop_
_entity.id
_entity.type
_entity.pdbx_description
1 polymer ?
#
loop_
_entity_poly.entity_id
_entity_poly.type
_entity_poly.pdbx_seq_one_letter_code
_entity_poly.pdbx_strand_id
1 'polypeptide(L)' 'MSDDEIILSELSDDELVQQMHDDLYDGLKEE' A
#
# COMPACT_ATOMS: atom_id res chain seq x y z
N MET A 1 8.49 5.81 6.19
CA MET A 1 9.04 4.45 6.05
C MET A 1 8.00 3.72 5.19
N SER A 2 7.99 3.77 3.87
CA SER A 2 9.05 3.98 2.89
C SER A 2 8.39 4.47 1.60
N ASP A 3 8.81 5.62 1.05
CA ASP A 3 8.49 6.05 -0.33
C ASP A 3 9.36 5.26 -1.34
N ASP A 4 9.60 3.97 -1.08
CA ASP A 4 10.10 3.10 -2.13
C ASP A 4 8.90 2.87 -3.04
N GLU A 5 9.01 3.42 -4.26
CA GLU A 5 7.98 3.35 -5.31
C GLU A 5 7.64 1.88 -5.57
N ILE A 6 6.64 1.37 -4.85
CA ILE A 6 6.27 -0.04 -4.88
C ILE A 6 5.59 -0.31 -6.22
N ILE A 7 6.14 -1.27 -6.96
CA ILE A 7 5.55 -1.72 -8.22
C ILE A 7 4.43 -2.71 -7.88
N LEU A 8 3.17 -2.26 -7.87
CA LEU A 8 1.99 -3.08 -7.55
C LEU A 8 1.90 -4.36 -8.41
N SER A 9 2.42 -4.34 -9.64
CA SER A 9 2.41 -5.50 -10.54
C SER A 9 3.45 -6.57 -10.23
N GLU A 10 4.40 -6.28 -9.33
CA GLU A 10 5.40 -7.25 -8.87
C GLU A 10 5.03 -7.89 -7.54
N LEU A 11 3.97 -7.41 -6.89
CA LEU A 11 3.48 -7.96 -5.63
C LEU A 11 2.66 -9.23 -5.86
N SER A 12 2.75 -10.15 -4.91
CA SER A 12 1.81 -11.27 -4.82
C SER A 12 0.43 -10.79 -4.35
N ASP A 13 -0.63 -11.56 -4.61
CA ASP A 13 -2.00 -11.18 -4.26
C ASP A 13 -2.15 -10.82 -2.76
N ASP A 14 -1.49 -11.56 -1.87
CA ASP A 14 -1.54 -11.32 -0.43
C ASP A 14 -0.87 -9.98 -0.03
N GLU A 15 0.23 -9.64 -0.70
CA GLU A 15 0.96 -8.39 -0.47
C GLU A 15 0.24 -7.19 -1.10
N LEU A 16 -0.40 -7.39 -2.26
CA LEU A 16 -1.22 -6.39 -2.92
C LEU A 16 -2.42 -5.99 -2.05
N VAL A 17 -3.04 -6.96 -1.38
CA VAL A 17 -4.14 -6.72 -0.43
C VAL A 17 -3.65 -5.89 0.76
N GLN A 18 -2.46 -6.18 1.32
CA GLN A 18 -1.91 -5.36 2.40
C GLN A 18 -1.61 -3.94 1.95
N GLN A 19 -1.05 -3.76 0.76
CA GLN A 19 -0.81 -2.44 0.18
C GLN A 19 -2.09 -1.62 0.03
N MET A 20 -3.17 -2.24 -0.48
CA MET A 20 -4.48 -1.57 -0.56
C MET A 20 -5.03 -1.17 0.82
N HIS A 21 -4.73 -1.94 1.88
CA HIS A 21 -5.09 -1.56 3.23
C HIS A 21 -4.28 -0.36 3.72
N ASP A 22 -2.98 -0.34 3.45
CA ASP A 22 -2.10 0.76 3.83
C ASP A 22 -2.53 2.07 3.14
N ASP A 23 -2.79 2.07 1.84
CA ASP A 23 -3.31 3.23 1.08
C ASP A 23 -4.63 3.75 1.67
N LEU A 24 -5.53 2.83 2.04
CA LEU A 24 -6.81 3.18 2.63
C LEU A 24 -6.64 3.78 4.03
N TYR A 25 -5.74 3.23 4.86
CA TYR A 25 -5.46 3.79 6.18
C TYR A 25 -4.73 5.13 6.11
N ASP A 26 -3.91 5.35 5.08
CA ASP A 26 -3.25 6.63 4.85
C ASP A 26 -4.27 7.69 4.42
N GLY A 27 -5.20 7.36 3.51
CA GLY A 27 -6.28 8.27 3.10
C GLY A 27 -7.34 8.52 4.19
N LEU A 28 -7.48 7.63 5.17
CA LEU A 28 -8.38 7.80 6.33
C LEU A 28 -7.70 8.47 7.52
N LYS A 29 -6.37 8.46 7.59
CA LYS A 29 -5.64 9.33 8.51
C LYS A 29 -5.86 10.75 8.01
N GLU A 30 -6.58 11.53 8.80
CA GLU A 30 -6.65 12.98 8.60
C GLU A 30 -5.20 13.52 8.66
N GLU A 31 -4.74 14.13 7.56
CA GLU A 31 -3.46 14.85 7.48
C GLU A 31 -3.28 15.88 8.62
#